data_AF-B0S4A1-F1
#
_entry.id   AF-B0S4A1-F1
#
_cell.length_a   1.000
_cell.length_b   1.000
_cell.length_c   1.000
_cell.angle_alpha   90.00
_cell.angle_beta   90.00
_cell.angle_gamma   90.00
#
_symmetry.space_group_name_H-M   'P 1'
#
loop_
_entity.id
_entity.type
_entity.pdbx_description
1 polymer ?
#
loop_
_entity_poly.entity_id
_entity_poly.type
_entity_poly.pdbx_seq_one_letter_code
_entity_poly.pdbx_strand_id
1 'polypeptide(L)'
;MDKLGYKPVISRTTREKRNKDDNKYIFVSKEQAEREKNQSIAYTEIDGNIYYILEEDLFSKDYYIIDYKGFLKLEESFPNYDFDIVYLSADEEERKEMFIRRGGTVEEFEKRNNAEKEQFKDFLALTQSNELANHNIRFLTFFRNTFENNFEDFAKEVNNSLNWFANVGIIIDFLIEKNHLSVNSDGKIKIYYNDKDKEKVKYVSKGNFARVLQYDNEGFRYVLDDILGNKNIFELLAKIDKK
;
A
#
# COMPACT_ATOMS: atom_id res chain seq x y z
N MET A 1 12.01 5.63 3.76
CA MET A 1 11.73 4.26 4.25
C MET A 1 13.01 3.56 4.72
N ASP A 2 14.05 3.43 3.89
CA ASP A 2 15.34 2.81 4.28
C ASP A 2 15.93 3.31 5.61
N LYS A 3 15.94 4.64 5.82
CA LYS A 3 16.43 5.25 7.07
C LYS A 3 15.64 4.83 8.32
N LEU A 4 14.41 4.36 8.14
CA LEU A 4 13.54 3.83 9.20
C LEU A 4 13.66 2.30 9.33
N GLY A 5 14.56 1.65 8.57
CA GLY A 5 14.82 0.21 8.63
C GLY A 5 14.00 -0.66 7.67
N TYR A 6 13.08 -0.06 6.90
CA TYR A 6 12.30 -0.77 5.89
C TYR A 6 13.15 -1.16 4.67
N LYS A 7 12.89 -2.33 4.11
CA LYS A 7 13.66 -2.94 3.02
C LYS A 7 12.89 -2.86 1.69
N PRO A 8 13.47 -2.26 0.64
CA PRO A 8 12.83 -2.19 -0.68
C PRO A 8 12.85 -3.54 -1.40
N VAL A 9 11.77 -3.85 -2.11
CA VAL A 9 11.79 -4.82 -3.20
C VAL A 9 12.72 -4.30 -4.31
N ILE A 10 13.60 -5.18 -4.79
CA ILE A 10 14.55 -4.89 -5.88
C ILE A 10 14.10 -5.66 -7.12
N SER A 11 13.53 -4.95 -8.09
CA SER A 11 13.02 -5.59 -9.32
C SER A 11 14.13 -6.04 -10.26
N ARG A 12 13.84 -7.09 -11.05
CA ARG A 12 14.65 -7.48 -12.19
C ARG A 12 14.38 -6.56 -13.38
N THR A 13 15.40 -6.28 -14.18
CA THR A 13 15.25 -5.50 -15.42
C THR A 13 16.23 -5.90 -16.51
N THR A 14 15.79 -5.78 -17.76
CA THR A 14 16.66 -5.92 -18.96
C THR A 14 17.34 -4.62 -19.37
N ARG A 15 17.01 -3.50 -18.70
CA ARG A 15 17.66 -2.21 -18.96
C ARG A 15 19.14 -2.30 -18.63
N GLU A 16 20.00 -1.68 -19.44
CA GLU A 16 21.42 -1.60 -19.10
C GLU A 16 21.67 -0.80 -17.81
N LYS A 17 22.70 -1.22 -17.07
CA LYS A 17 23.14 -0.54 -15.85
C LYS A 17 23.67 0.85 -16.20
N ARG A 18 23.15 1.91 -15.55
CA ARG A 18 23.55 3.30 -15.87
C ARG A 18 24.99 3.61 -15.46
N ASN A 19 25.42 3.02 -14.35
CA ASN A 19 26.77 3.15 -13.80
C ASN A 19 27.01 2.04 -12.77
N LYS A 20 28.25 1.90 -12.31
CA LYS A 20 28.65 0.86 -11.35
C LYS A 20 27.84 0.87 -10.04
N ASP A 21 27.27 2.02 -9.66
CA ASP A 21 26.59 2.24 -8.38
C ASP A 21 25.05 2.12 -8.50
N ASP A 22 24.51 1.85 -9.70
CA ASP A 22 23.07 1.61 -9.92
C ASP A 22 22.68 0.23 -9.36
N ASN A 23 22.54 0.11 -8.04
CA ASN A 23 22.23 -1.15 -7.35
C ASN A 23 20.75 -1.26 -6.98
N LYS A 24 19.88 -0.49 -7.66
CA LYS A 24 18.44 -0.42 -7.38
C LYS A 24 17.64 -1.52 -8.08
N TYR A 25 18.29 -2.30 -8.94
CA TYR A 25 17.68 -3.36 -9.74
C TYR A 25 18.61 -4.57 -9.82
N ILE A 26 18.02 -5.74 -10.08
CA ILE A 26 18.73 -6.94 -10.51
C ILE A 26 18.78 -6.90 -12.04
N PHE A 27 19.97 -6.77 -12.62
CA PHE A 27 20.13 -6.67 -14.08
C PHE A 27 20.18 -8.06 -14.70
N VAL A 28 19.26 -8.36 -15.62
CA VAL A 28 19.13 -9.67 -16.26
C VAL A 28 19.16 -9.53 -17.78
N SER A 29 19.48 -10.64 -18.46
CA SER A 29 19.39 -10.72 -19.93
C SER A 29 17.93 -10.76 -20.40
N LYS A 30 17.68 -10.40 -21.66
CA LYS A 30 16.34 -10.53 -22.27
C LYS A 30 15.91 -12.00 -22.32
N GLU A 31 16.84 -12.91 -22.61
CA GLU A 31 16.58 -14.35 -22.65
C GLU A 31 16.16 -14.87 -21.28
N GLN A 32 16.75 -14.36 -20.20
CA GLN A 32 16.33 -14.70 -18.84
C GLN A 32 14.94 -14.14 -18.53
N ALA A 33 14.70 -12.86 -18.83
CA ALA A 33 13.41 -12.24 -18.59
C ALA A 33 12.26 -12.98 -19.31
N GLU A 34 12.46 -13.40 -20.57
CA GLU A 34 11.44 -14.17 -21.31
C GLU A 34 11.19 -15.57 -20.73
N ARG A 35 12.21 -16.23 -20.17
CA ARG A 35 12.01 -17.52 -19.47
C ARG A 35 11.22 -17.37 -18.17
N GLU A 36 11.46 -16.28 -17.45
CA GLU A 36 10.87 -16.03 -16.12
C GLU A 36 9.53 -15.27 -16.21
N LYS A 37 9.19 -14.71 -17.37
CA LYS A 37 8.00 -13.87 -17.59
C LYS A 37 6.70 -14.49 -17.07
N ASN A 38 6.47 -15.77 -17.33
CA ASN A 38 5.26 -16.47 -16.92
C ASN A 38 5.20 -16.77 -15.40
N GLN A 39 6.32 -16.62 -14.69
CA GLN A 39 6.42 -16.77 -13.24
C GLN A 39 6.37 -15.42 -12.52
N SER A 40 6.38 -14.32 -13.27
CA SER A 40 6.35 -12.99 -12.69
C SER A 40 5.01 -12.69 -12.01
N ILE A 41 5.11 -12.12 -10.81
CA ILE A 41 3.97 -11.68 -10.00
C ILE A 41 3.71 -10.17 -10.13
N ALA A 42 4.63 -9.45 -10.76
CA ALA A 42 4.40 -8.14 -11.34
C ALA A 42 5.31 -7.98 -12.56
N TYR A 43 4.79 -7.36 -13.62
CA TYR A 43 5.47 -7.18 -14.89
C TYR A 43 5.05 -5.88 -15.55
N THR A 44 6.01 -5.14 -16.09
CA THR A 44 5.76 -3.99 -16.96
C THR A 44 6.87 -3.90 -18.01
N GLU A 45 6.56 -3.28 -19.15
CA GLU A 45 7.54 -3.00 -20.20
C GLU A 45 7.56 -1.50 -20.48
N ILE A 46 8.73 -0.89 -20.34
CA ILE A 46 8.92 0.55 -20.49
C ILE A 46 10.11 0.75 -21.41
N ASP A 47 9.87 1.42 -22.53
CA ASP A 47 10.92 1.77 -23.51
C ASP A 47 11.73 0.54 -23.97
N GLY A 48 11.03 -0.56 -24.31
CA GLY A 48 11.61 -1.82 -24.76
C GLY A 48 12.42 -2.58 -23.69
N ASN A 49 12.33 -2.16 -22.44
CA ASN A 49 12.95 -2.83 -21.30
C ASN A 49 11.89 -3.46 -20.40
N ILE A 50 12.13 -4.71 -20.03
CA ILE A 50 11.27 -5.48 -19.16
C ILE A 50 11.63 -5.17 -17.71
N TYR A 51 10.62 -5.03 -16.86
CA TYR A 51 10.74 -4.92 -15.41
C TYR A 51 9.79 -5.91 -14.76
N TYR A 52 10.28 -6.72 -13.84
CA TYR A 52 9.46 -7.73 -13.18
C TYR A 52 10.00 -8.13 -11.81
N ILE A 53 9.15 -8.80 -11.05
CA ILE A 53 9.54 -9.51 -9.84
C ILE A 53 8.98 -10.93 -9.84
N LEU A 54 9.69 -11.81 -9.15
CA LEU A 54 9.26 -13.15 -8.76
C LEU A 54 8.81 -13.12 -7.29
N GLU A 55 8.03 -14.11 -6.88
CA GLU A 55 7.55 -14.23 -5.50
C GLU A 55 8.70 -14.16 -4.47
N GLU A 56 9.85 -14.76 -4.81
CA GLU A 56 11.03 -14.76 -3.96
C GLU A 56 11.62 -13.37 -3.65
N ASP A 57 11.36 -12.37 -4.51
CA ASP A 57 11.88 -11.02 -4.30
C ASP A 57 11.17 -10.28 -3.18
N LEU A 58 9.95 -10.71 -2.85
CA LEU A 58 9.16 -10.12 -1.77
C LEU A 58 9.63 -10.59 -0.40
N PHE A 59 10.38 -11.70 -0.31
CA PHE A 59 10.79 -12.25 0.98
C PHE A 59 11.62 -11.24 1.78
N SER A 60 11.16 -11.00 3.02
CA SER A 60 11.77 -10.05 3.96
C SER A 60 11.88 -8.62 3.41
N LYS A 61 10.97 -8.20 2.51
CA LYS A 61 10.85 -6.83 2.03
C LYS A 61 9.57 -6.20 2.54
N ASP A 62 9.61 -4.89 2.69
CA ASP A 62 8.55 -4.15 3.34
C ASP A 62 7.83 -3.19 2.40
N TYR A 63 8.47 -2.73 1.32
CA TYR A 63 7.83 -1.82 0.38
C TYR A 63 8.33 -2.01 -1.04
N TYR A 64 7.48 -1.62 -2.00
CA TYR A 64 7.77 -1.73 -3.42
C TYR A 64 7.38 -0.45 -4.16
N ILE A 65 8.27 0.07 -4.99
CA ILE A 65 8.00 1.18 -5.91
C ILE A 65 7.62 0.57 -7.26
N ILE A 66 6.37 0.75 -7.65
CA ILE A 66 5.79 0.13 -8.84
C ILE A 66 4.83 1.11 -9.54
N ASP A 67 4.58 0.89 -10.82
CA ASP A 67 3.52 1.59 -11.56
C ASP A 67 2.14 1.00 -11.25
N TYR A 68 1.07 1.65 -11.72
CA TYR A 68 -0.30 1.20 -11.43
C TYR A 68 -0.62 -0.18 -12.02
N LYS A 69 -0.18 -0.45 -13.26
CA LYS A 69 -0.41 -1.76 -13.90
C LYS A 69 0.26 -2.90 -13.15
N GLY A 70 1.49 -2.66 -12.70
CA GLY A 70 2.23 -3.59 -11.89
C GLY A 70 1.57 -3.84 -10.54
N PHE A 71 0.97 -2.81 -9.91
CA PHE A 71 0.16 -2.99 -8.70
C PHE A 71 -1.05 -3.90 -8.95
N LEU A 72 -1.81 -3.68 -10.03
CA LEU A 72 -2.96 -4.55 -10.35
C LEU A 72 -2.52 -6.01 -10.50
N LYS A 73 -1.40 -6.27 -11.18
CA LYS A 73 -0.87 -7.63 -11.32
C LYS A 73 -0.43 -8.24 -9.99
N LEU A 74 0.17 -7.43 -9.12
CA LEU A 74 0.58 -7.84 -7.79
C LEU A 74 -0.63 -8.19 -6.92
N GLU A 75 -1.67 -7.37 -6.94
CA GLU A 75 -2.91 -7.60 -6.20
C GLU A 75 -3.62 -8.89 -6.66
N GLU A 76 -3.72 -9.12 -7.98
CA GLU A 76 -4.24 -10.37 -8.54
C GLU A 76 -3.47 -11.60 -8.08
N SER A 77 -2.14 -11.47 -7.94
CA SER A 77 -1.25 -12.56 -7.52
C SER A 77 -1.34 -12.84 -6.01
N PHE A 78 -1.80 -11.87 -5.22
CA PHE A 78 -1.92 -11.95 -3.77
C PHE A 78 -3.32 -11.53 -3.27
N PRO A 79 -4.38 -12.28 -3.63
CA PRO A 79 -5.77 -11.90 -3.33
C PRO A 79 -6.11 -11.91 -1.82
N ASN A 80 -5.22 -12.43 -0.98
CA ASN A 80 -5.39 -12.52 0.47
C ASN A 80 -4.51 -11.52 1.24
N TYR A 81 -3.76 -10.67 0.54
CA TYR A 81 -2.93 -9.63 1.16
C TYR A 81 -3.61 -8.28 1.03
N ASP A 82 -3.66 -7.54 2.15
CA ASP A 82 -4.03 -6.13 2.14
C ASP A 82 -2.77 -5.27 1.84
N PHE A 83 -2.91 -4.27 0.98
CA PHE A 83 -1.85 -3.36 0.56
C PHE A 83 -2.03 -1.96 1.15
N ASP A 84 -0.92 -1.34 1.53
CA ASP A 84 -0.86 0.09 1.88
C ASP A 84 -0.22 0.86 0.72
N ILE A 85 -0.97 1.78 0.14
CA ILE A 85 -0.57 2.52 -1.06
C ILE A 85 -0.18 3.95 -0.69
N VAL A 86 1.03 4.32 -1.13
CA VAL A 86 1.44 5.72 -1.23
C VAL A 86 1.41 6.12 -2.69
N TYR A 87 0.46 6.95 -3.07
CA TYR A 87 0.42 7.56 -4.39
C TYR A 87 1.40 8.74 -4.43
N LEU A 88 2.43 8.63 -5.27
CA LEU A 88 3.44 9.67 -5.46
C LEU A 88 3.12 10.50 -6.71
N SER A 89 2.94 11.80 -6.55
CA SER A 89 2.84 12.76 -7.66
C SER A 89 4.00 13.75 -7.64
N ALA A 90 4.28 14.38 -8.78
CA ALA A 90 5.24 15.47 -8.88
C ALA A 90 4.79 16.41 -10.00
N ASP A 91 5.24 17.66 -9.97
CA ASP A 91 4.94 18.61 -11.04
C ASP A 91 5.52 18.13 -12.38
N GLU A 92 4.79 18.39 -13.46
CA GLU A 92 5.18 17.94 -14.80
C GLU A 92 6.41 18.66 -15.31
N GLU A 93 6.49 19.97 -15.12
CA GLU A 93 7.63 20.78 -15.58
C GLU A 93 8.88 20.42 -14.79
N GLU A 94 8.76 20.24 -13.47
CA GLU A 94 9.88 19.77 -12.64
C GLU A 94 10.37 18.38 -13.07
N ARG A 95 9.46 17.43 -13.36
CA ARG A 95 9.83 16.11 -13.89
C ARG A 95 10.53 16.22 -15.24
N LYS A 96 10.06 17.10 -16.12
CA LYS A 96 10.62 17.36 -17.45
C LYS A 96 12.03 17.93 -17.35
N GLU A 97 12.24 18.95 -16.53
CA GLU A 97 13.56 19.52 -16.26
C GLU A 97 14.54 18.46 -15.74
N MET A 98 14.10 17.63 -14.78
CA MET A 98 14.92 16.55 -14.23
C MET A 98 15.25 15.47 -15.25
N PHE A 99 14.32 15.17 -16.17
CA PHE A 99 14.54 14.22 -17.26
C PHE A 99 15.57 14.74 -18.26
N ILE A 100 15.43 16.00 -18.68
CA ILE A 100 16.37 16.67 -19.60
C ILE A 100 17.76 16.78 -18.97
N ARG A 101 17.85 17.11 -17.68
CA ARG A 101 19.13 17.17 -16.94
C ARG A 101 19.87 15.82 -16.92
N ARG A 102 19.17 14.70 -17.10
CA ARG A 102 19.75 13.35 -17.19
C ARG A 102 20.14 12.95 -18.61
N GLY A 103 20.00 13.86 -19.59
CA GLY A 103 20.34 13.64 -20.99
C GLY A 103 19.17 13.18 -21.87
N GLY A 104 17.95 13.17 -21.34
CA GLY A 104 16.76 12.89 -22.13
C GLY A 104 16.30 14.07 -22.97
N THR A 105 15.49 13.80 -23.99
CA THR A 105 14.90 14.83 -24.86
C THR A 105 13.47 15.19 -24.43
N VAL A 106 12.98 16.35 -24.89
CA VAL A 106 11.58 16.74 -24.68
C VAL A 106 10.62 15.72 -25.31
N GLU A 107 10.91 15.24 -26.52
CA GLU A 107 10.05 14.29 -27.22
C GLU A 107 9.92 12.96 -26.47
N GLU A 108 11.04 12.42 -25.97
CA GLU A 108 11.03 11.21 -25.13
C GLU A 108 10.25 11.43 -23.83
N PHE A 109 10.39 12.61 -23.22
CA PHE A 109 9.61 12.96 -22.02
C PHE A 109 8.13 12.96 -22.31
N GLU A 110 7.67 13.65 -23.36
CA GLU A 110 6.24 13.74 -23.69
C GLU A 110 5.65 12.35 -23.98
N LYS A 111 6.39 11.51 -24.73
CA LYS A 111 5.98 10.13 -25.01
C LYS A 111 5.79 9.32 -23.72
N ARG A 112 6.73 9.41 -22.79
CA ARG A 112 6.67 8.72 -21.49
C ARG A 112 5.56 9.28 -20.61
N ASN A 113 5.47 10.60 -20.52
CA ASN A 113 4.50 11.29 -19.69
C ASN A 113 3.07 10.97 -20.11
N ASN A 114 2.79 10.94 -21.41
CA ASN A 114 1.48 10.53 -21.93
C ASN A 114 1.16 9.07 -21.62
N ALA A 115 2.14 8.16 -21.80
CA ALA A 115 1.96 6.75 -21.47
C ALA A 115 1.72 6.51 -19.96
N GLU A 116 2.38 7.28 -19.08
CA GLU A 116 2.17 7.23 -17.63
C GLU A 116 0.82 7.84 -17.23
N LYS A 117 0.45 9.00 -17.80
CA LYS A 117 -0.83 9.69 -17.53
C LYS A 117 -2.03 8.79 -17.78
N GLU A 118 -2.04 8.05 -18.90
CA GLU A 118 -3.13 7.13 -19.20
C GLU A 118 -3.28 6.03 -18.13
N GLN A 119 -2.17 5.49 -17.62
CA GLN A 119 -2.23 4.47 -16.56
C GLN A 119 -2.76 5.05 -15.25
N PHE A 120 -2.31 6.24 -14.87
CA PHE A 120 -2.72 6.85 -13.60
C PHE A 120 -4.11 7.48 -13.65
N LYS A 121 -4.66 7.76 -14.83
CA LYS A 121 -6.05 8.19 -14.98
C LYS A 121 -7.02 7.14 -14.43
N ASP A 122 -6.79 5.87 -14.75
CA ASP A 122 -7.62 4.76 -14.27
C ASP A 122 -7.53 4.63 -12.73
N PHE A 123 -6.32 4.75 -12.18
CA PHE A 123 -6.14 4.76 -10.72
C PHE A 123 -6.87 5.93 -10.06
N LEU A 124 -6.73 7.15 -10.57
CA LEU A 124 -7.39 8.32 -9.98
C LEU A 124 -8.92 8.19 -10.04
N ALA A 125 -9.47 7.67 -11.14
CA ALA A 125 -10.90 7.38 -11.25
C ALA A 125 -11.35 6.35 -10.20
N LEU A 126 -10.57 5.28 -9.99
CA LEU A 126 -10.81 4.28 -8.95
C LEU A 126 -10.84 4.90 -7.55
N THR A 127 -9.90 5.80 -7.24
CA THR A 127 -9.84 6.45 -5.92
C THR A 127 -11.04 7.38 -5.63
N GLN A 128 -11.74 7.81 -6.67
CA GLN A 128 -12.92 8.67 -6.59
C GLN A 128 -14.24 7.89 -6.65
N SER A 129 -14.17 6.57 -6.90
CA SER A 129 -15.33 5.70 -7.01
C SER A 129 -15.52 4.84 -5.76
N ASN A 130 -16.70 4.21 -5.64
CA ASN A 130 -16.93 3.21 -4.60
C ASN A 130 -16.22 1.87 -4.89
N GLU A 131 -15.55 1.74 -6.03
CA GLU A 131 -14.91 0.51 -6.46
C GLU A 131 -13.59 0.25 -5.73
N LEU A 132 -12.98 1.27 -5.11
CA LEU A 132 -11.80 1.08 -4.26
C LEU A 132 -12.04 0.02 -3.17
N ALA A 133 -13.28 -0.11 -2.69
CA ALA A 133 -13.67 -1.10 -1.69
C ALA A 133 -13.71 -2.55 -2.22
N ASN A 134 -13.51 -2.76 -3.52
CA ASN A 134 -13.36 -4.08 -4.15
C ASN A 134 -11.89 -4.50 -4.27
N HIS A 135 -10.96 -3.57 -4.01
CA HIS A 135 -9.52 -3.82 -3.97
C HIS A 135 -9.08 -4.14 -2.55
N ASN A 136 -7.99 -4.90 -2.42
CA ASN A 136 -7.33 -5.23 -1.18
C ASN A 136 -6.45 -4.08 -0.68
N ILE A 137 -7.01 -2.87 -0.60
CA ILE A 137 -6.29 -1.68 -0.17
C ILE A 137 -6.73 -1.33 1.26
N ARG A 138 -5.80 -1.48 2.21
CA ARG A 138 -6.02 -1.13 3.63
C ARG A 138 -5.82 0.36 3.88
N PHE A 139 -4.84 0.95 3.23
CA PHE A 139 -4.49 2.36 3.40
C PHE A 139 -4.14 2.97 2.05
N LEU A 140 -4.59 4.21 1.83
CA LEU A 140 -4.21 5.00 0.67
C LEU A 140 -3.88 6.42 1.14
N THR A 141 -2.69 6.89 0.80
CA THR A 141 -2.28 8.28 1.03
C THR A 141 -1.65 8.86 -0.22
N PHE A 142 -1.71 10.18 -0.33
CA PHE A 142 -1.19 10.94 -1.46
C PHE A 142 -0.01 11.78 -0.99
N PHE A 143 1.10 11.70 -1.69
CA PHE A 143 2.25 12.56 -1.46
C PHE A 143 2.63 13.26 -2.76
N ARG A 144 2.59 14.59 -2.72
CA ARG A 144 3.11 15.44 -3.78
C ARG A 144 4.58 15.74 -3.50
N ASN A 145 5.46 15.27 -4.37
CA ASN A 145 6.86 15.63 -4.38
C ASN A 145 7.04 16.98 -5.07
N THR A 146 7.45 18.00 -4.31
CA THR A 146 7.84 19.33 -4.80
C THR A 146 9.36 19.47 -4.98
N PHE A 147 10.11 18.37 -4.82
CA PHE A 147 11.58 18.33 -4.77
C PHE A 147 12.24 19.14 -3.63
N GLU A 148 11.46 19.94 -2.91
CA GLU A 148 11.84 20.68 -1.69
C GLU A 148 11.28 20.04 -0.42
N ASN A 149 10.26 19.18 -0.55
CA ASN A 149 9.58 18.55 0.59
C ASN A 149 10.51 17.65 1.41
N ASN A 150 10.31 17.67 2.72
CA ASN A 150 10.96 16.74 3.64
C ASN A 150 10.31 15.35 3.58
N PHE A 151 10.88 14.46 2.78
CA PHE A 151 10.45 13.05 2.71
C PHE A 151 10.53 12.31 4.06
N GLU A 152 11.32 12.79 5.02
CA GLU A 152 11.43 12.12 6.31
C GLU A 152 10.17 12.28 7.15
N ASP A 153 9.51 13.44 7.12
CA ASP A 153 8.29 13.65 7.90
C ASP A 153 7.14 12.83 7.32
N PHE A 154 7.00 12.82 5.99
CA PHE A 154 6.04 11.94 5.33
C PHE A 154 6.33 10.45 5.63
N ALA A 155 7.59 10.03 5.62
CA ALA A 155 7.93 8.65 5.99
C ALA A 155 7.58 8.32 7.45
N LYS A 156 7.70 9.28 8.38
CA LYS A 156 7.25 9.11 9.77
C LYS A 156 5.73 8.99 9.84
N GLU A 157 4.98 9.79 9.08
CA GLU A 157 3.51 9.69 9.00
C GLU A 157 3.07 8.32 8.50
N VAL A 158 3.67 7.82 7.40
CA VAL A 158 3.42 6.47 6.90
C VAL A 158 3.74 5.43 7.98
N ASN A 159 4.90 5.53 8.64
CA ASN A 159 5.28 4.62 9.72
C ASN A 159 4.30 4.65 10.90
N ASN A 160 3.76 5.81 11.27
CA ASN A 160 2.76 5.94 12.33
C ASN A 160 1.45 5.24 11.94
N SER A 161 1.01 5.38 10.69
CA SER A 161 -0.15 4.66 10.16
C SER A 161 0.06 3.15 10.18
N LEU A 162 1.24 2.67 9.75
CA LEU A 162 1.59 1.24 9.79
C LEU A 162 1.52 0.69 11.23
N ASN A 163 2.08 1.41 12.19
CA ASN A 163 2.02 1.04 13.61
C ASN A 163 0.57 1.05 14.14
N TRP A 164 -0.25 2.01 13.73
CA TRP A 164 -1.66 2.06 14.09
C TRP A 164 -2.40 0.81 13.60
N PHE A 165 -2.25 0.45 12.32
CA PHE A 165 -2.88 -0.76 11.76
C PHE A 165 -2.38 -2.03 12.43
N ALA A 166 -1.09 -2.14 12.76
CA ALA A 166 -0.54 -3.28 13.49
C ALA A 166 -1.18 -3.41 14.89
N ASN A 167 -1.24 -2.31 15.64
CA ASN A 167 -1.79 -2.27 16.99
C ASN A 167 -3.30 -2.56 17.01
N VAL A 168 -4.07 -1.93 16.11
CA VAL A 168 -5.50 -2.19 15.98
C VAL A 168 -5.77 -3.60 15.47
N GLY A 169 -4.89 -4.14 14.61
CA GLY A 169 -4.94 -5.53 14.18
C GLY A 169 -4.91 -6.52 15.35
N ILE A 170 -4.03 -6.30 16.34
CA ILE A 170 -3.96 -7.12 17.57
C ILE A 170 -5.27 -7.03 18.35
N ILE A 171 -5.85 -5.83 18.46
CA ILE A 171 -7.15 -5.63 19.13
C ILE A 171 -8.25 -6.41 18.41
N ILE A 172 -8.30 -6.33 17.07
CA ILE A 172 -9.29 -7.06 16.27
C ILE A 172 -9.13 -8.57 16.45
N ASP A 173 -7.91 -9.10 16.41
CA ASP A 173 -7.64 -10.52 16.61
C ASP A 173 -8.11 -10.98 18.01
N PHE A 174 -7.88 -10.16 19.04
CA PHE A 174 -8.40 -10.41 20.39
C PHE A 174 -9.95 -10.47 20.41
N LEU A 175 -10.63 -9.52 19.77
CA LEU A 175 -12.10 -9.49 19.73
C LEU A 175 -12.68 -10.71 18.99
N ILE A 176 -12.02 -11.17 17.92
CA ILE A 176 -12.37 -12.40 17.22
C ILE A 176 -12.21 -13.61 18.16
N GLU A 177 -11.06 -13.73 18.83
CA GLU A 177 -10.79 -14.81 19.78
C GLU A 177 -11.82 -14.88 20.92
N LYS A 178 -12.28 -13.71 21.40
CA LYS A 178 -13.30 -13.60 22.44
C LYS A 178 -14.73 -13.70 21.92
N ASN A 179 -14.93 -13.95 20.62
CA ASN A 179 -16.24 -14.06 19.95
C ASN A 179 -17.08 -12.77 19.98
N HIS A 180 -16.45 -11.59 20.11
CA HIS A 180 -17.12 -10.29 20.00
C HIS A 180 -17.27 -9.86 18.53
N LEU A 181 -16.43 -10.38 17.63
CA LEU A 181 -16.57 -10.20 16.19
C LEU A 181 -16.89 -11.53 15.50
N SER A 182 -17.89 -11.52 14.62
CA SER A 182 -18.21 -12.67 13.77
C SER A 182 -17.40 -12.65 12.48
N VAL A 183 -16.81 -13.79 12.13
CA VAL A 183 -16.07 -13.99 10.88
C VAL A 183 -16.71 -15.08 10.02
N ASN A 184 -16.56 -15.00 8.70
CA ASN A 184 -16.95 -16.09 7.79
C ASN A 184 -15.86 -17.17 7.68
N SER A 185 -16.07 -18.18 6.84
CA SER A 185 -15.10 -19.25 6.56
C SER A 185 -13.75 -18.76 6.03
N ASP A 186 -13.70 -17.57 5.44
CA ASP A 186 -12.50 -16.97 4.85
C ASP A 186 -11.81 -16.01 5.84
N GLY A 187 -12.25 -15.97 7.10
CA GLY A 187 -11.72 -15.06 8.12
C GLY A 187 -12.11 -13.60 7.95
N LYS A 188 -13.06 -13.27 7.05
CA LYS A 188 -13.54 -11.90 6.84
C LYS A 188 -14.56 -11.52 7.90
N ILE A 189 -14.47 -10.29 8.41
CA ILE A 189 -15.26 -9.75 9.50
C ILE A 189 -16.62 -9.28 8.99
N LYS A 190 -17.68 -9.69 9.69
CA LYS A 190 -19.06 -9.31 9.39
C LYS A 190 -19.32 -7.86 9.83
N ILE A 191 -19.79 -7.02 8.90
CA ILE A 191 -20.23 -5.64 9.17
C ILE A 191 -21.64 -5.40 8.62
N TYR A 192 -22.35 -4.41 9.20
CA TYR A 192 -23.68 -3.99 8.78
C TYR A 192 -23.63 -2.59 8.16
N TYR A 193 -24.47 -2.34 7.14
CA TYR A 193 -24.47 -1.04 6.43
C TYR A 193 -25.00 0.12 7.29
N ASN A 194 -25.99 -0.14 8.14
CA ASN A 194 -26.44 0.77 9.19
C ASN A 194 -27.22 -0.02 10.27
N ASP A 195 -27.42 0.57 11.44
CA ASP A 195 -28.14 -0.06 12.56
C ASP A 195 -29.61 -0.40 12.28
N LYS A 196 -30.21 0.27 11.29
CA LYS A 196 -31.63 0.16 10.92
C LYS A 196 -31.91 -0.94 9.88
N ASP A 197 -30.89 -1.39 9.15
CA ASP A 197 -31.01 -2.32 8.02
C ASP A 197 -29.99 -3.46 8.16
N LYS A 198 -30.13 -4.22 9.25
CA LYS A 198 -29.26 -5.35 9.63
C LYS A 198 -29.29 -6.53 8.64
N GLU A 199 -30.17 -6.48 7.64
CA GLU A 199 -30.29 -7.49 6.59
C GLU A 199 -29.18 -7.34 5.53
N LYS A 200 -28.60 -6.14 5.37
CA LYS A 200 -27.48 -5.92 4.47
C LYS A 200 -26.15 -6.14 5.19
N VAL A 201 -25.65 -7.37 5.07
CA VAL A 201 -24.37 -7.80 5.62
C VAL A 201 -23.28 -7.68 4.56
N LYS A 202 -22.12 -7.12 4.93
CA LYS A 202 -20.88 -7.22 4.15
C LYS A 202 -19.83 -7.95 4.97
N TYR A 203 -18.99 -8.74 4.30
CA TYR A 203 -17.80 -9.34 4.90
C TYR A 203 -16.57 -8.62 4.37
N VAL A 204 -15.72 -8.11 5.27
CA VAL A 204 -14.55 -7.31 4.93
C VAL A 204 -13.26 -7.91 5.49
N SER A 205 -12.12 -7.62 4.86
CA SER A 205 -10.82 -8.01 5.41
C SER A 205 -10.54 -7.34 6.77
N LYS A 206 -9.60 -7.89 7.54
CA LYS A 206 -9.14 -7.27 8.79
C LYS A 206 -8.60 -5.85 8.56
N GLY A 207 -7.84 -5.62 7.47
CA GLY A 207 -7.36 -4.30 7.11
C GLY A 207 -8.50 -3.32 6.82
N ASN A 208 -9.52 -3.75 6.07
CA ASN A 208 -10.69 -2.92 5.80
C ASN A 208 -11.49 -2.60 7.06
N PHE A 209 -11.65 -3.55 7.97
CA PHE A 209 -12.32 -3.31 9.26
C PHE A 209 -11.52 -2.31 10.11
N ALA A 210 -10.19 -2.47 10.20
CA ALA A 210 -9.33 -1.51 10.86
C ALA A 210 -9.48 -0.11 10.22
N ARG A 211 -9.48 0.00 8.89
CA ARG A 211 -9.70 1.28 8.20
C ARG A 211 -11.02 1.93 8.60
N VAL A 212 -12.10 1.17 8.73
CA VAL A 212 -13.39 1.72 9.20
C VAL A 212 -13.26 2.29 10.61
N LEU A 213 -12.63 1.55 11.54
CA LEU A 213 -12.39 2.03 12.91
C LEU A 213 -11.53 3.30 12.98
N GLN A 214 -10.64 3.53 12.00
CA GLN A 214 -9.80 4.73 11.96
C GLN A 214 -10.63 6.02 11.81
N TYR A 215 -11.77 5.93 11.11
CA TYR A 215 -12.62 7.08 10.80
C TYR A 215 -13.94 7.09 11.58
N ASP A 216 -14.30 5.97 12.22
CA ASP A 216 -15.49 5.84 13.07
C ASP A 216 -15.13 5.92 14.56
N ASN A 217 -15.08 7.14 15.08
CA ASN A 217 -14.77 7.38 16.49
C ASN A 217 -15.78 6.73 17.45
N GLU A 218 -17.06 6.65 17.08
CA GLU A 218 -18.06 6.00 17.93
C GLU A 218 -17.90 4.48 17.90
N GLY A 219 -17.75 3.88 16.72
CA GLY A 219 -17.46 2.45 16.57
C GLY A 219 -16.18 2.04 17.31
N PHE A 220 -15.12 2.84 17.20
CA PHE A 220 -13.88 2.60 17.94
C PHE A 220 -14.07 2.72 19.46
N ARG A 221 -14.87 3.69 19.92
CA ARG A 221 -15.22 3.79 21.34
C ARG A 221 -15.98 2.55 21.83
N TYR A 222 -16.97 2.05 21.09
CA TYR A 222 -17.69 0.84 21.49
C TYR A 222 -16.76 -0.37 21.62
N VAL A 223 -15.82 -0.52 20.69
CA VAL A 223 -14.77 -1.55 20.79
C VAL A 223 -13.95 -1.40 22.07
N LEU A 224 -13.54 -0.18 22.42
CA LEU A 224 -12.80 0.07 23.66
C LEU A 224 -13.65 -0.22 24.91
N ASP A 225 -14.89 0.24 24.96
CA ASP A 225 -15.79 0.03 26.11
C ASP A 225 -16.02 -1.47 26.37
N ASP A 226 -16.16 -2.26 25.31
CA ASP A 226 -16.30 -3.72 25.34
C ASP A 226 -15.03 -4.41 25.89
N ILE A 227 -13.84 -4.03 25.40
CA ILE A 227 -12.55 -4.58 25.87
C ILE A 227 -12.29 -4.21 27.34
N LEU A 228 -12.59 -2.96 27.70
CA LEU A 228 -12.36 -2.44 29.05
C LEU A 228 -13.45 -2.91 30.05
N GLY A 229 -14.52 -3.55 29.57
CA GLY A 229 -15.64 -4.00 30.38
C GLY A 229 -16.33 -2.85 31.10
N ASN A 230 -16.54 -1.72 30.40
CA ASN A 230 -17.06 -0.45 30.92
C ASN A 230 -16.23 0.20 32.04
N LYS A 231 -14.95 -0.18 32.21
CA LYS A 231 -14.05 0.55 33.10
C LYS A 231 -13.57 1.82 32.42
N ASN A 232 -13.64 2.93 33.14
CA ASN A 232 -13.15 4.20 32.63
C ASN A 232 -11.63 4.12 32.42
N ILE A 233 -11.13 4.60 31.27
CA ILE A 233 -9.69 4.65 30.97
C ILE A 233 -8.89 5.36 32.06
N PHE A 234 -9.47 6.38 32.71
CA PHE A 234 -8.85 7.09 33.84
C PHE A 234 -8.70 6.21 35.09
N GLU A 235 -9.62 5.27 35.33
CA GLU A 235 -9.53 4.31 36.44
C GLU A 235 -8.45 3.24 36.21
N LEU A 236 -8.18 2.91 34.95
CA LEU A 236 -7.10 2.01 34.55
C LEU A 236 -5.74 2.70 34.64
N LEU A 237 -5.62 3.92 34.13
CA LEU A 237 -4.38 4.71 34.18
C LEU A 237 -3.96 5.02 35.62
N ALA A 238 -4.92 5.33 36.51
CA ALA A 238 -4.66 5.54 37.93
C ALA A 238 -4.10 4.30 38.68
N LYS A 239 -4.18 3.10 38.09
CA LYS A 239 -3.55 1.88 38.61
C LYS A 239 -2.15 1.64 38.06
N ILE A 240 -1.80 2.25 36.92
CA ILE A 240 -0.47 2.14 36.31
C ILE A 240 0.52 3.07 37.03
N ASP A 241 0.09 4.26 37.45
CA ASP A 241 0.90 5.21 38.25
C ASP A 241 1.17 4.78 39.72
N LYS A 242 0.70 3.59 40.11
CA LYS A 242 0.90 3.03 41.47
C LYS A 242 1.86 1.83 41.51
N LYS A 243 2.64 1.60 40.46
CA LYS A 243 3.77 0.65 40.42
C LYS A 243 5.07 1.38 40.15
#